data_AF-A0A0C3INW0-F1
#
_entry.id   AF-A0A0C3INW0-F1
#
_cell.length_a   1.000
_cell.length_b   1.000
_cell.length_c   1.000
_cell.angle_alpha   90.00
_cell.angle_beta   90.00
_cell.angle_gamma   90.00
#
_symmetry.space_group_name_H-M   'P 1'
#
loop_
_entity.id
_entity.type
_entity.pdbx_description
1 polymer ?
#
loop_
_entity_poly.entity_id
_entity_poly.type
_entity_poly.pdbx_seq_one_letter_code
_entity_poly.pdbx_strand_id
1 'polypeptide(L)'
;MSISWISKSTTVPPPANLTDMSFLDDGTHEHGGDTKTSVSYALANVIEPLQMTNNSTNRYSNCALQLCLYLRDDGNECLEFITCGSVPEHFRDFHAIRNMARDVKITCRWPNCGCWVQRHNFVRHIREVHLGHGRRVNQN
;
A
#
# COMPACT_ATOMS: atom_id res chain seq x y z
N MET A 1 -32.72 14.00 46.97
CA MET A 1 -33.57 14.05 45.76
C MET A 1 -32.88 13.21 44.70
N SER A 2 -33.33 11.96 44.54
CA SER A 2 -32.64 10.93 43.73
C SER A 2 -33.19 10.94 42.31
N ILE A 3 -32.33 11.18 41.33
CA ILE A 3 -32.69 11.16 39.90
C ILE A 3 -32.41 9.75 39.38
N SER A 4 -33.47 8.97 39.15
CA SER A 4 -33.39 7.68 38.46
C SER A 4 -33.21 7.90 36.97
N TRP A 5 -32.10 7.41 36.42
CA TRP A 5 -31.88 7.36 34.97
C TRP A 5 -32.37 6.01 34.45
N ILE A 6 -33.45 6.02 33.66
CA ILE A 6 -33.97 4.85 32.97
C ILE A 6 -33.25 4.79 31.61
N SER A 7 -32.25 3.91 31.50
CA SER A 7 -31.62 3.58 30.23
C SER A 7 -32.59 2.75 29.39
N LYS A 8 -33.13 3.34 28.31
CA LYS A 8 -33.91 2.62 27.31
C LYS A 8 -32.97 1.92 26.34
N SER A 9 -32.90 0.60 26.43
CA SER A 9 -32.17 -0.25 25.48
C SER A 9 -32.93 -0.34 24.16
N THR A 10 -32.35 0.18 23.07
CA THR A 10 -32.90 0.02 21.72
C THR A 10 -32.36 -1.27 21.11
N THR A 11 -33.23 -2.28 21.00
CA THR A 11 -32.98 -3.53 20.29
C THR A 11 -32.99 -3.29 18.79
N VAL A 12 -31.88 -3.59 18.10
CA VAL A 12 -31.79 -3.62 16.64
C VAL A 12 -31.95 -5.08 16.18
N PRO A 13 -32.86 -5.42 15.24
CA PRO A 13 -33.01 -6.78 14.75
C PRO A 13 -31.86 -7.17 13.79
N PRO A 14 -31.44 -8.45 13.76
CA PRO A 14 -30.43 -8.94 12.83
C PRO A 14 -30.99 -9.06 11.40
N PRO A 15 -30.18 -8.79 10.35
CA PRO A 15 -30.57 -9.13 8.99
C PRO A 15 -30.52 -10.65 8.78
N ALA A 16 -31.52 -11.12 8.03
CA ALA A 16 -31.78 -12.52 7.73
C ALA A 16 -30.63 -13.20 6.96
N ASN A 17 -30.35 -14.44 7.37
CA ASN A 17 -29.65 -15.49 6.63
C ASN A 17 -30.66 -16.24 5.73
N LEU A 18 -30.14 -17.04 4.77
CA LEU A 18 -30.75 -18.02 3.84
C LEU A 18 -30.68 -17.54 2.37
N THR A 19 -30.22 -18.29 1.37
CA THR A 19 -29.93 -19.73 1.18
C THR A 19 -29.00 -19.85 -0.06
N ASP A 20 -28.00 -20.75 -0.08
CA ASP A 20 -28.03 -22.06 -0.74
C ASP A 20 -28.33 -22.06 -2.26
N MET A 21 -27.34 -22.42 -3.08
CA MET A 21 -27.50 -23.21 -4.31
C MET A 21 -26.18 -23.97 -4.61
N SER A 22 -26.35 -25.26 -4.88
CA SER A 22 -25.37 -26.33 -5.02
C SER A 22 -24.87 -26.49 -6.48
N PHE A 23 -23.63 -27.00 -6.63
CA PHE A 23 -23.13 -28.10 -7.50
C PHE A 23 -23.87 -28.39 -8.84
N LEU A 24 -23.31 -28.62 -10.04
CA LEU A 24 -22.08 -29.25 -10.62
C LEU A 24 -21.82 -28.56 -12.01
N ASP A 25 -20.69 -28.60 -12.70
CA ASP A 25 -20.09 -29.76 -13.37
C ASP A 25 -18.82 -29.39 -14.20
N ASP A 26 -17.96 -30.40 -14.33
CA ASP A 26 -16.94 -30.78 -15.32
C ASP A 26 -16.13 -29.76 -16.16
N GLY A 27 -14.81 -29.95 -16.14
CA GLY A 27 -13.87 -29.26 -17.00
C GLY A 27 -12.42 -29.63 -16.71
N THR A 28 -12.11 -30.92 -16.86
CA THR A 28 -10.75 -31.48 -16.84
C THR A 28 -9.88 -30.86 -17.95
N HIS A 29 -8.72 -30.29 -17.58
CA HIS A 29 -7.62 -30.11 -18.53
C HIS A 29 -6.35 -30.69 -17.92
N GLU A 30 -6.06 -31.91 -18.36
CA GLU A 30 -4.81 -32.62 -18.18
C GLU A 30 -3.66 -31.81 -18.82
N HIS A 31 -2.64 -31.47 -18.05
CA HIS A 31 -1.30 -31.25 -18.59
C HIS A 31 -0.31 -32.01 -17.69
N GLY A 32 0.01 -33.22 -18.15
CA GLY A 32 1.10 -34.02 -17.60
C GLY A 32 2.46 -33.39 -17.90
N GLY A 33 3.42 -33.62 -17.01
CA GLY A 33 4.80 -33.20 -17.22
C GLY A 33 5.66 -33.22 -15.96
N ASP A 34 6.00 -34.43 -15.53
CA ASP A 34 7.27 -34.81 -14.91
C ASP A 34 7.61 -34.33 -13.48
N THR A 35 7.26 -35.20 -12.53
CA THR A 35 7.95 -35.41 -11.27
C THR A 35 9.43 -35.75 -11.50
N LYS A 36 10.32 -34.83 -11.12
CA LYS A 36 11.67 -35.16 -10.68
C LYS A 36 11.92 -34.55 -9.31
N THR A 37 11.69 -35.39 -8.30
CA THR A 37 12.24 -35.22 -6.96
C THR A 37 13.75 -35.05 -7.06
N SER A 38 14.25 -33.87 -6.71
CA SER A 38 15.64 -33.67 -6.34
C SER A 38 15.64 -32.81 -5.09
N VAL A 39 15.86 -33.48 -3.95
CA VAL A 39 16.13 -32.81 -2.69
C VAL A 39 17.58 -32.36 -2.74
N SER A 40 17.82 -31.06 -2.68
CA SER A 40 19.13 -30.49 -2.40
C SER A 40 18.95 -29.29 -1.46
N TYR A 41 19.31 -29.54 -0.22
CA TYR A 41 19.47 -28.60 0.88
C TYR A 41 20.57 -27.59 0.57
N ALA A 42 20.23 -26.32 0.48
CA ALA A 42 21.18 -25.22 0.64
C ALA A 42 20.44 -23.97 1.15
N LEU A 43 20.62 -23.73 2.45
CA LEU A 43 20.34 -22.46 3.12
C LEU A 43 21.40 -21.44 2.68
N ALA A 44 21.03 -20.47 1.86
CA ALA A 44 21.79 -19.23 1.71
C ALA A 44 20.88 -18.12 1.20
N ASN A 45 20.79 -17.07 2.01
CA ASN A 45 20.09 -15.80 1.80
C ASN A 45 20.10 -15.32 0.34
N VAL A 46 18.96 -15.48 -0.34
CA VAL A 46 18.69 -14.79 -1.60
C VAL A 46 17.90 -13.53 -1.26
N ILE A 47 18.59 -12.40 -1.15
CA ILE A 47 17.94 -11.10 -1.34
C ILE A 47 17.72 -10.99 -2.84
N GLU A 48 16.59 -11.50 -3.32
CA GLU A 48 16.11 -11.14 -4.66
C GLU A 48 15.66 -9.68 -4.60
N PRO A 49 16.21 -8.77 -5.43
CA PRO A 49 15.54 -7.52 -5.70
C PRO A 49 14.26 -7.87 -6.45
N LEU A 50 13.10 -7.62 -5.84
CA LEU A 50 11.80 -7.69 -6.51
C LEU A 50 11.82 -6.78 -7.74
N GLN A 51 12.18 -7.33 -8.90
CA GLN A 51 12.19 -6.59 -10.16
C GLN A 51 10.76 -6.58 -10.71
N MET A 52 9.96 -5.62 -10.24
CA MET A 52 8.73 -5.25 -10.91
C MET A 52 9.07 -4.58 -12.25
N THR A 53 8.69 -5.24 -13.33
CA THR A 53 8.95 -4.83 -14.71
C THR A 53 7.94 -3.78 -15.16
N ASN A 54 8.42 -2.55 -15.37
CA ASN A 54 7.70 -1.55 -16.16
C ASN A 54 8.72 -0.82 -17.03
N ASN A 55 8.72 -1.17 -18.32
CA ASN A 55 9.59 -0.63 -19.38
C ASN A 55 9.24 0.83 -19.74
N SER A 56 9.36 1.71 -18.76
CA SER A 56 9.48 3.15 -18.91
C SER A 56 10.86 3.47 -18.40
N THR A 57 11.71 4.12 -19.21
CA THR A 57 12.99 4.67 -18.73
C THR A 57 12.70 5.66 -17.62
N ASN A 58 12.60 5.12 -16.41
CA ASN A 58 12.16 5.83 -15.24
C ASN A 58 13.30 6.79 -14.92
N ARG A 59 13.08 8.10 -15.09
CA ARG A 59 14.04 9.15 -14.71
C ARG A 59 14.50 9.07 -13.25
N TYR A 60 13.90 8.16 -12.47
CA TYR A 60 14.24 7.83 -11.09
C TYR A 60 14.97 6.49 -10.94
N SER A 61 15.45 5.86 -12.00
CA SER A 61 16.21 4.59 -11.97
C SER A 61 17.52 4.68 -11.18
N ASN A 62 18.04 5.90 -11.01
CA ASN A 62 19.24 6.18 -10.22
C ASN A 62 18.93 6.76 -8.83
N CYS A 63 17.65 6.78 -8.40
CA CYS A 63 17.31 7.23 -7.04
C CYS A 63 17.85 6.22 -6.01
N ALA A 64 18.49 6.73 -4.97
CA ALA A 64 18.87 5.90 -3.83
C ALA A 64 17.62 5.30 -3.17
N LEU A 65 17.77 4.09 -2.64
CA LEU A 65 16.79 3.46 -1.79
C LEU A 65 16.68 4.26 -0.48
N GLN A 66 15.48 4.57 -0.02
CA GLN A 66 15.21 5.32 1.20
C GLN A 66 14.13 4.63 2.02
N LEU A 67 14.13 4.81 3.34
CA LEU A 67 13.07 4.30 4.20
C LEU A 67 11.83 5.19 4.10
N CYS A 68 10.67 4.57 3.95
CA CYS A 68 9.39 5.25 4.12
C CYS A 68 9.16 5.51 5.61
N LEU A 69 9.18 6.78 6.03
CA LEU A 69 8.88 7.15 7.41
C LEU A 69 7.42 7.58 7.60
N TYR A 70 6.56 7.34 6.61
CA TYR A 70 5.18 7.76 6.68
C TYR A 70 4.44 7.04 7.83
N LEU A 71 3.74 7.81 8.66
CA LEU A 71 3.00 7.25 9.79
C LEU A 71 1.74 6.53 9.31
N ARG A 72 1.62 5.28 9.75
CA ARG A 72 0.45 4.42 9.59
C ARG A 72 -0.64 4.81 10.60
N ASP A 73 -1.82 4.23 10.46
CA ASP A 73 -2.97 4.51 11.33
C ASP A 73 -2.76 4.01 12.78
N ASP A 74 -1.84 3.07 12.99
CA ASP A 74 -1.42 2.58 14.32
C ASP A 74 -0.41 3.52 15.02
N GLY A 75 0.00 4.60 14.35
CA GLY A 75 1.00 5.54 14.86
C GLY A 75 2.45 5.12 14.64
N ASN A 76 2.70 3.98 14.00
CA ASN A 76 4.05 3.52 13.68
C ASN A 76 4.50 3.99 12.29
N GLU A 77 5.81 4.09 12.11
CA GLU A 77 6.41 4.39 10.81
C GLU A 77 6.35 3.19 9.87
N CYS A 78 6.29 3.45 8.56
CA CYS A 78 6.21 2.40 7.56
C CYS A 78 7.43 1.47 7.54
N LEU A 79 8.62 2.08 7.56
CA LEU A 79 9.96 1.48 7.50
C LEU A 79 10.26 0.59 6.27
N GLU A 80 9.37 0.58 5.27
CA GLU A 80 9.63 -0.11 4.01
C GLU A 80 10.54 0.70 3.09
N PHE A 81 11.38 -0.01 2.35
CA PHE A 81 12.28 0.63 1.39
C PHE A 81 11.54 1.07 0.13
N ILE A 82 11.73 2.34 -0.23
CA ILE A 82 11.14 2.96 -1.40
C ILE A 82 12.19 3.68 -2.24
N THR A 83 11.92 3.79 -3.54
CA THR A 83 12.65 4.65 -4.48
C THR A 83 11.70 5.73 -4.97
N CYS A 84 12.20 6.79 -5.61
CA CYS A 84 11.29 7.77 -6.21
C CYS A 84 10.35 7.13 -7.26
N GLY A 85 10.82 6.08 -7.92
CA GLY A 85 10.05 5.30 -8.89
C GLY A 85 8.88 4.57 -8.26
N SER A 86 9.09 3.91 -7.12
CA SER A 86 8.09 3.06 -6.46
C SER A 86 7.12 3.79 -5.52
N VAL A 87 7.30 5.11 -5.29
CA VAL A 87 6.39 5.91 -4.44
C VAL A 87 4.90 5.72 -4.80
N PRO A 88 4.47 5.84 -6.08
CA PRO A 88 3.04 5.75 -6.40
C PRO A 88 2.43 4.41 -6.00
N GLU A 89 3.11 3.31 -6.34
CA GLU A 89 2.69 1.95 -6.01
C GLU A 89 2.73 1.72 -4.50
N HIS A 90 3.82 2.11 -3.84
CA HIS A 90 3.98 1.95 -2.40
C HIS A 90 2.84 2.63 -1.60
N PHE A 91 2.51 3.89 -1.90
CA PHE A 91 1.46 4.60 -1.18
C PHE A 91 0.05 4.08 -1.48
N ARG A 92 -0.17 3.52 -2.68
CA ARG A 92 -1.41 2.86 -3.04
C ARG A 92 -1.61 1.58 -2.23
N ASP A 93 -0.54 0.80 -2.06
CA ASP A 93 -0.60 -0.57 -1.55
C ASP A 93 -0.45 -0.62 -0.01
N PHE A 94 0.40 0.25 0.57
CA PHE A 94 0.71 0.25 2.02
C PHE A 94 0.03 1.37 2.83
N HIS A 95 -0.42 2.45 2.18
CA HIS A 95 -0.98 3.63 2.85
C HIS A 95 -2.41 3.97 2.42
N ALA A 96 -3.05 3.09 1.67
CA ALA A 96 -4.43 3.23 1.19
C ALA A 96 -4.72 4.56 0.45
N ILE A 97 -3.70 5.21 -0.13
CA ILE A 97 -3.87 6.41 -0.96
C ILE A 97 -4.28 5.99 -2.37
N ARG A 98 -5.47 5.37 -2.46
CA ARG A 98 -6.04 4.79 -3.67
C ARG A 98 -7.51 5.16 -3.80
N ASN A 99 -8.01 5.22 -5.03
CA ASN A 99 -9.43 5.47 -5.33
C ASN A 99 -10.02 6.76 -4.71
N MET A 100 -9.18 7.76 -4.46
CA MET A 100 -9.60 9.10 -4.00
C MET A 100 -9.76 10.04 -5.20
N ALA A 101 -10.71 10.98 -5.11
CA ALA A 101 -10.88 11.98 -6.15
C ALA A 101 -9.63 12.88 -6.28
N ARG A 102 -9.41 13.43 -7.48
CA ARG A 102 -8.19 14.15 -7.86
C ARG A 102 -7.82 15.31 -6.92
N ASP A 103 -8.83 16.03 -6.43
CA ASP A 103 -8.66 17.26 -5.66
C ASP A 103 -8.86 17.07 -4.15
N VAL A 104 -9.04 15.82 -3.70
CA VAL A 104 -9.08 15.50 -2.27
C VAL A 104 -7.78 15.94 -1.61
N LYS A 105 -7.90 16.66 -0.49
CA LYS A 105 -6.76 17.04 0.34
C LYS A 105 -6.40 15.87 1.26
N ILE A 106 -5.12 15.53 1.26
CA ILE A 106 -4.51 14.50 2.09
C ILE A 106 -3.54 15.20 3.03
N THR A 107 -3.62 14.89 4.32
CA THR A 107 -2.61 15.33 5.30
C THR A 107 -1.38 14.46 5.15
N CYS A 108 -0.22 15.06 4.87
CA CYS A 108 1.05 14.34 4.87
C CYS A 108 1.43 13.97 6.30
N ARG A 109 1.41 12.67 6.59
CA ARG A 109 1.78 12.11 7.90
C ARG A 109 3.26 11.68 7.98
N TRP A 110 4.11 12.25 7.13
CA TRP A 110 5.55 12.11 7.31
C TRP A 110 5.97 12.88 8.58
N PRO A 111 6.94 12.38 9.36
CA PRO A 111 7.47 13.07 10.53
C PRO A 111 7.78 14.54 10.24
N ASN A 112 7.26 15.42 11.09
CA ASN A 112 7.44 16.88 11.02
C ASN A 112 6.92 17.56 9.73
N CYS A 113 6.03 16.92 8.96
CA CYS A 113 5.46 17.53 7.75
C CYS A 113 4.10 18.20 7.99
N GLY A 114 3.06 17.41 8.29
CA GLY A 114 1.69 17.91 8.56
C GLY A 114 1.02 18.69 7.42
N CYS A 115 1.62 18.78 6.24
CA CYS A 115 1.13 19.60 5.14
C CYS A 115 -0.14 19.02 4.51
N TRP A 116 -1.07 19.88 4.11
CA TRP A 116 -2.24 19.49 3.34
C TRP A 116 -1.93 19.55 1.85
N VAL A 117 -2.00 18.42 1.16
CA VAL A 117 -1.63 18.30 -0.26
C VAL A 117 -2.78 17.67 -1.04
N GLN A 118 -3.11 18.20 -2.21
CA GLN A 118 -4.07 17.54 -3.10
C GLN A 118 -3.54 16.19 -3.57
N ARG A 119 -4.41 15.19 -3.72
CA ARG A 119 -4.04 13.83 -4.10
C ARG A 119 -3.16 13.77 -5.35
N HIS A 120 -3.47 14.56 -6.38
CA HIS A 120 -2.66 14.60 -7.60
C HIS A 120 -1.26 15.21 -7.42
N ASN A 121 -1.04 16.00 -6.37
CA ASN A 121 0.25 16.59 -6.01
C ASN A 121 1.01 15.78 -4.93
N PHE A 122 0.34 14.81 -4.30
CA PHE A 122 0.87 14.07 -3.16
C PHE A 122 2.18 13.32 -3.47
N VAL A 123 2.22 12.53 -4.55
CA VAL A 123 3.44 11.79 -4.95
C VAL A 123 4.62 12.74 -5.21
N ARG A 124 4.34 13.89 -5.82
CA ARG A 124 5.36 14.91 -6.06
C ARG A 124 5.88 15.48 -4.74
N HIS A 125 4.98 15.81 -3.82
CA HIS A 125 5.34 16.28 -2.49
C HIS A 125 6.27 15.29 -1.77
N ILE A 126 5.95 13.99 -1.77
CA ILE A 126 6.83 12.97 -1.15
C ILE A 126 8.23 12.98 -1.77
N ARG A 127 8.32 12.98 -3.10
CA ARG A 127 9.61 12.94 -3.80
C ARG A 127 10.46 14.17 -3.53
N GLU A 128 9.87 15.36 -3.60
CA GLU A 128 10.59 16.62 -3.50
C GLU A 128 10.94 16.99 -2.05
N VAL A 129 10.04 16.70 -1.09
CA VAL A 129 10.19 17.12 0.31
C VAL A 129 10.86 16.05 1.17
N HIS A 130 10.55 14.78 0.96
CA HIS A 130 11.00 13.71 1.86
C HIS A 130 12.10 12.83 1.28
N LEU A 131 12.10 12.63 -0.04
CA LEU A 131 13.15 11.87 -0.71
C LEU A 131 14.29 12.77 -1.23
N GLY A 132 14.21 14.09 -1.02
CA GLY A 132 15.26 15.03 -1.43
C GLY A 132 15.46 15.16 -2.95
N HIS A 133 14.54 14.62 -3.75
CA HIS A 133 14.62 14.65 -5.21
C HIS A 133 13.76 15.78 -5.78
N GLY A 134 14.13 17.01 -5.40
CA GLY A 134 13.62 18.23 -6.03
C GLY A 134 13.92 18.24 -7.54
N ARG A 135 13.05 18.85 -8.33
CA ARG A 135 13.43 19.21 -9.72
C ARG A 135 14.74 19.97 -9.64
N ARG A 136 15.72 19.61 -10.48
CA ARG A 136 16.91 20.42 -10.70
C ARG A 136 16.45 21.83 -11.09
N VAL A 137 16.35 22.72 -10.12
CA VAL A 137 16.38 24.15 -10.38
C VAL A 137 17.85 24.41 -10.62
N ASN A 138 18.18 24.88 -11.83
CA ASN A 138 19.53 25.22 -12.23
C ASN A 138 20.22 25.96 -11.08
N GLN A 139 21.16 25.29 -10.41
CA GLN A 139 22.09 25.93 -9.48
C GLN A 139 23.07 26.69 -10.37
N ASN A 140 22.74 27.96 -10.61
CA ASN A 140 23.61 28.92 -11.26
C ASN A 140 24.53 29.55 -10.24
#